data_AF-A0A816UDU1-F1
#
_entry.id   AF-A0A816UDU1-F1
#
_cell.length_a   1.000
_cell.length_b   1.000
_cell.length_c   1.000
_cell.angle_alpha   90.00
_cell.angle_beta   90.00
_cell.angle_gamma   90.00
#
_symmetry.space_group_name_H-M   'P 1'
#
loop_
_entity.id
_entity.type
_entity.pdbx_description
1 polymer ?
#
loop_
_entity_poly.entity_id
_entity_poly.type
_entity_poly.pdbx_seq_one_letter_code
_entity_poly.pdbx_strand_id
1 'polypeptide(L)'
;MSSMRNSHVRSVRVTVAVFLAKLRLALINRVLAALFHLDNKRVVSHIVRQVRTALMKDFVPFHLGLQHINRQTAIEQYQTTIATILHTNKPKQLCVVADETYLFIQKSSNNQLQRKCYSMHKHRNLVKPMILTDTVSLLLERCYILCALGPFFSDYKNNDASILKHCLYKNEQDIVNWLHEDDILIVDRGFRDAISAIKHFGYEPVMPSFLKRREQLSTDEVNYTRLITKVRWVIERIWCRLSENYNSEKKRAKIKTAKILLVNGQIKQWKYFNQTIQISSLRFISNYLDITCALINAFRPRPVSDILAGSEIAYRMLEKFNQQNDIQIRLSQVAKE
;
A
#
# COMPACT_ATOMS: atom_id res chain seq x y z
N MET A 1 -4.54 -7.77 24.38
CA MET A 1 -3.15 -8.26 24.60
C MET A 1 -3.14 -9.09 25.87
N SER A 2 -3.36 -10.39 25.75
CA SER A 2 -3.40 -11.36 26.85
C SER A 2 -1.99 -11.84 27.25
N SER A 3 -1.01 -11.71 26.35
CA SER A 3 0.38 -12.14 26.56
C SER A 3 1.26 -11.16 27.35
N MET A 4 0.79 -9.95 27.63
CA MET A 4 1.50 -8.97 28.46
C MET A 4 0.82 -8.78 29.80
N ARG A 5 1.62 -8.78 30.86
CA ARG A 5 1.17 -8.51 32.23
C ARG A 5 1.72 -7.18 32.73
N ASN A 6 0.96 -6.53 33.60
CA ASN A 6 1.48 -5.39 34.35
C ASN A 6 2.63 -5.85 35.26
N SER A 7 3.59 -4.98 35.46
CA SER A 7 4.63 -5.13 36.49
C SER A 7 4.48 -4.02 37.51
N HIS A 8 5.12 -4.18 38.68
CA HIS A 8 5.15 -3.14 39.72
C HIS A 8 5.73 -1.81 39.23
N VAL A 9 6.57 -1.85 38.19
CA VAL A 9 7.27 -0.66 37.66
C VAL A 9 6.58 -0.08 36.42
N ARG A 10 5.85 -0.89 35.65
CA ARG A 10 5.37 -0.53 34.32
C ARG A 10 4.03 -1.19 34.00
N SER A 11 3.09 -0.39 33.52
CA SER A 11 1.81 -0.86 32.99
C SER A 11 1.90 -1.23 31.51
N VAL A 12 1.03 -2.12 31.06
CA VAL A 12 0.91 -2.51 29.65
C VAL A 12 0.65 -1.27 28.77
N ARG A 13 -0.19 -0.34 29.22
CA ARG A 13 -0.50 0.91 28.51
C ARG A 13 0.74 1.73 28.21
N VAL A 14 1.62 1.94 29.20
CA VAL A 14 2.87 2.71 29.01
C VAL A 14 3.79 2.00 28.02
N THR A 15 3.94 0.67 28.13
CA THR A 15 4.80 -0.08 27.21
C THR A 15 4.32 0.00 25.75
N VAL A 16 3.01 -0.08 25.51
CA VAL A 16 2.41 0.11 24.19
C VAL A 16 2.62 1.55 23.70
N ALA A 17 2.45 2.56 24.57
CA ALA A 17 2.69 3.96 24.21
C ALA A 17 4.14 4.21 23.76
N VAL A 18 5.14 3.63 24.46
CA VAL A 18 6.56 3.69 24.07
C VAL A 18 6.77 3.09 22.67
N PHE A 19 6.17 1.94 22.40
CA PHE A 19 6.26 1.27 21.10
C PHE A 19 5.61 2.08 19.98
N LEU A 20 4.40 2.60 20.20
CA LEU A 20 3.69 3.43 19.24
C LEU A 20 4.44 4.73 18.96
N ALA A 21 4.98 5.40 19.99
CA ALA A 21 5.82 6.58 19.83
C ALA A 21 7.06 6.26 18.98
N LYS A 22 7.69 5.09 19.18
CA LYS A 22 8.81 4.66 18.34
C LYS A 22 8.43 4.56 16.86
N LEU A 23 7.29 3.94 16.52
CA LEU A 23 6.89 3.77 15.12
C LEU A 23 6.34 5.06 14.50
N ARG A 24 5.51 5.80 15.25
CA ARG A 24 4.86 7.04 14.77
C ARG A 24 5.83 8.20 14.63
N LEU A 25 6.72 8.38 15.60
CA LEU A 25 7.63 9.52 15.66
C LEU A 25 9.06 9.17 15.23
N ALA A 26 9.36 7.88 15.05
CA ALA A 26 10.65 7.38 14.60
C ALA A 26 11.82 7.69 15.55
N LEU A 27 11.52 7.82 16.85
CA LEU A 27 12.46 8.24 17.87
C LEU A 27 13.47 7.14 18.22
N ILE A 28 14.70 7.58 18.52
CA ILE A 28 15.76 6.70 19.03
C ILE A 28 15.48 6.33 20.50
N ASN A 29 15.96 5.15 20.92
CA ASN A 29 15.67 4.61 22.25
C ASN A 29 16.13 5.52 23.41
N ARG A 30 17.16 6.36 23.22
CA ARG A 30 17.60 7.33 24.24
C ARG A 30 16.54 8.42 24.48
N VAL A 31 15.96 8.95 23.41
CA VAL A 31 14.90 9.97 23.49
C VAL A 31 13.64 9.36 24.09
N LEU A 32 13.26 8.15 23.69
CA LEU A 32 12.14 7.43 24.30
C LEU A 32 12.37 7.16 25.78
N ALA A 33 13.59 6.86 26.21
CA ALA A 33 13.88 6.65 27.63
C ALA A 33 13.66 7.95 28.42
N ALA A 34 14.12 9.08 27.90
CA ALA A 34 13.90 10.39 28.53
C ALA A 34 12.40 10.78 28.57
N LEU A 35 11.68 10.65 27.44
CA LEU A 35 10.27 11.04 27.33
C LEU A 35 9.34 10.24 28.24
N PHE A 36 9.68 8.99 28.52
CA PHE A 36 8.86 8.09 29.35
C PHE A 36 9.46 7.83 30.74
N HIS A 37 10.47 8.62 31.15
CA HIS A 37 11.16 8.50 32.44
C HIS A 37 11.62 7.06 32.74
N LEU A 38 12.22 6.41 31.74
CA LEU A 38 12.77 5.06 31.85
C LEU A 38 14.29 5.11 32.07
N ASP A 39 14.81 4.20 32.89
CA ASP A 39 16.20 4.21 33.34
C ASP A 39 17.23 4.33 32.21
N ASN A 40 17.01 3.64 31.07
CA ASN A 40 17.95 3.64 29.97
C ASN A 40 17.38 3.12 28.63
N LYS A 41 18.17 3.28 27.56
CA LYS A 41 17.86 2.80 26.20
C LYS A 41 17.67 1.27 26.09
N ARG A 42 18.24 0.48 27.01
CA ARG A 42 18.12 -0.99 27.00
C ARG A 42 16.74 -1.41 27.49
N VAL A 43 16.20 -0.72 28.49
CA VAL A 43 14.82 -0.88 28.99
C VAL A 43 13.83 -0.65 27.84
N VAL A 44 14.00 0.44 27.07
CA VAL A 44 13.18 0.70 25.86
C VAL A 44 13.30 -0.43 24.84
N SER A 45 14.51 -0.95 24.58
CA SER A 45 14.70 -2.07 23.66
C SER A 45 13.97 -3.33 24.12
N HIS A 46 13.95 -3.58 25.43
CA HIS A 46 13.23 -4.71 26.02
C HIS A 46 11.72 -4.54 25.87
N ILE A 47 11.21 -3.35 26.16
CA ILE A 47 9.79 -2.98 25.96
C ILE A 47 9.38 -3.18 24.50
N VAL A 48 10.15 -2.64 23.55
CA VAL A 48 9.84 -2.75 22.12
C VAL A 48 9.77 -4.20 21.67
N ARG A 49 10.68 -5.05 22.17
CA ARG A 49 10.67 -6.48 21.88
C ARG A 49 9.42 -7.16 22.46
N GLN A 50 9.10 -6.91 23.72
CA GLN A 50 7.92 -7.50 24.38
C GLN A 50 6.62 -7.11 23.68
N VAL A 51 6.43 -5.80 23.44
CA VAL A 51 5.23 -5.29 22.76
C VAL A 51 5.13 -5.82 21.34
N ARG A 52 6.24 -5.87 20.58
CA ARG A 52 6.24 -6.47 19.23
C ARG A 52 5.79 -7.92 19.28
N THR A 53 6.37 -8.74 20.15
CA THR A 53 6.01 -10.16 20.27
C THR A 53 4.54 -10.32 20.65
N ALA A 54 4.07 -9.52 21.61
CA ALA A 54 2.68 -9.56 22.05
C ALA A 54 1.68 -9.11 20.98
N LEU A 55 1.98 -8.06 20.22
CA LEU A 55 1.11 -7.59 19.13
C LEU A 55 1.08 -8.59 17.98
N MET A 56 2.22 -9.18 17.61
CA MET A 56 2.25 -10.24 16.58
C MET A 56 1.41 -11.46 16.96
N LYS A 57 1.31 -11.78 18.25
CA LYS A 57 0.54 -12.93 18.73
C LYS A 57 -0.94 -12.59 18.95
N ASP A 58 -1.22 -11.49 19.63
CA ASP A 58 -2.55 -11.21 20.19
C ASP A 58 -3.34 -10.13 19.42
N PHE A 59 -2.76 -9.53 18.38
CA PHE A 59 -3.40 -8.40 17.68
C PHE A 59 -3.35 -8.54 16.16
N VAL A 60 -2.18 -8.80 15.58
CA VAL A 60 -2.01 -8.92 14.12
C VAL A 60 -2.94 -9.97 13.51
N PRO A 61 -3.05 -11.21 14.04
CA PRO A 61 -3.90 -12.25 13.44
C PRO A 61 -5.40 -11.95 13.44
N PHE A 62 -5.84 -10.88 14.11
CA PHE A 62 -7.24 -10.45 14.14
C PHE A 62 -7.53 -9.27 13.20
N HIS A 63 -6.50 -8.66 12.61
CA HIS A 63 -6.64 -7.43 11.83
C HIS A 63 -5.79 -7.40 10.55
N LEU A 64 -4.96 -8.41 10.29
CA LEU A 64 -4.14 -8.52 9.07
C LEU A 64 -3.85 -9.99 8.74
N GLY A 65 -3.84 -10.31 7.45
CA GLY A 65 -3.61 -11.65 6.91
C GLY A 65 -4.87 -12.21 6.27
N LEU A 66 -4.73 -13.08 5.28
CA LEU A 66 -5.90 -13.63 4.58
C LEU A 66 -6.74 -14.55 5.48
N GLN A 67 -6.15 -15.11 6.53
CA GLN A 67 -6.81 -16.02 7.45
C GLN A 67 -7.79 -15.34 8.42
N HIS A 68 -7.68 -14.02 8.68
CA HIS A 68 -8.59 -13.34 9.62
C HIS A 68 -9.88 -12.84 8.96
N ILE A 69 -9.89 -12.72 7.63
CA ILE A 69 -10.99 -12.17 6.86
C ILE A 69 -11.47 -13.19 5.83
N ASN A 70 -12.77 -13.51 5.84
CA ASN A 70 -13.34 -14.35 4.80
C ASN A 70 -13.60 -13.54 3.51
N ARG A 71 -13.59 -14.23 2.38
CA ARG A 71 -13.78 -13.63 1.04
C ARG A 71 -15.10 -12.88 0.91
N GLN A 72 -16.19 -13.40 1.48
CA GLN A 72 -17.50 -12.75 1.42
C GLN A 72 -17.49 -11.36 2.10
N THR A 73 -16.82 -11.27 3.25
CA THR A 73 -16.63 -10.02 3.99
C THR A 73 -15.78 -9.03 3.20
N ALA A 74 -14.75 -9.51 2.51
CA ALA A 74 -13.95 -8.67 1.61
C ALA A 74 -14.82 -8.00 0.54
N ILE A 75 -15.62 -8.81 -0.16
CA ILE A 75 -16.50 -8.32 -1.22
C ILE A 75 -17.61 -7.39 -0.70
N GLU A 76 -18.27 -7.74 0.40
CA GLU A 76 -19.45 -7.00 0.88
C GLU A 76 -19.08 -5.72 1.65
N GLN A 77 -17.98 -5.74 2.40
CA GLN A 77 -17.63 -4.65 3.32
C GLN A 77 -16.51 -3.75 2.82
N TYR A 78 -15.58 -4.27 2.00
CA TYR A 78 -14.36 -3.55 1.65
C TYR A 78 -14.24 -3.27 0.15
N GLN A 79 -14.75 -4.15 -0.71
CA GLN A 79 -14.76 -3.90 -2.15
C GLN A 79 -15.74 -2.78 -2.49
N THR A 80 -15.25 -1.83 -3.28
CA THR A 80 -16.00 -0.63 -3.60
C THR A 80 -16.93 -0.87 -4.78
N THR A 81 -18.12 -0.27 -4.77
CA THR A 81 -19.06 -0.35 -5.89
C THR A 81 -18.45 0.14 -7.21
N ILE A 82 -17.54 1.10 -7.15
CA ILE A 82 -16.77 1.57 -8.31
C ILE A 82 -15.91 0.44 -8.89
N ALA A 83 -15.16 -0.30 -8.06
CA ALA A 83 -14.36 -1.41 -8.55
C ALA A 83 -15.21 -2.53 -9.14
N THR A 84 -16.34 -2.83 -8.50
CA THR A 84 -17.31 -3.80 -9.00
C THR A 84 -17.80 -3.40 -10.38
N ILE A 85 -18.34 -2.19 -10.54
CA ILE A 85 -18.90 -1.71 -11.83
C ILE A 85 -17.82 -1.60 -12.92
N LEU A 86 -16.59 -1.18 -12.57
CA LEU A 86 -15.57 -0.90 -13.57
C LEU A 86 -14.76 -2.12 -14.01
N HIS A 87 -14.61 -3.13 -13.14
CA HIS A 87 -13.68 -4.24 -13.41
C HIS A 87 -14.30 -5.63 -13.29
N THR A 88 -15.40 -5.81 -12.57
CA THR A 88 -16.03 -7.15 -12.43
C THR A 88 -17.06 -7.41 -13.51
N ASN A 89 -17.16 -8.67 -13.95
CA ASN A 89 -18.14 -9.16 -14.91
C ASN A 89 -18.98 -10.34 -14.38
N LYS A 90 -18.60 -10.90 -13.22
CA LYS A 90 -19.23 -12.06 -12.59
C LYS A 90 -19.73 -11.72 -11.19
N PRO A 91 -20.82 -12.37 -10.72
CA PRO A 91 -21.29 -12.17 -9.36
C PRO A 91 -20.25 -12.65 -8.35
N LYS A 92 -20.07 -11.88 -7.26
CA LYS A 92 -19.12 -12.18 -6.18
C LYS A 92 -17.67 -12.34 -6.65
N GLN A 93 -17.25 -11.63 -7.69
CA GLN A 93 -15.86 -11.55 -8.13
C GLN A 93 -15.12 -10.51 -7.26
N LEU A 94 -13.96 -10.92 -6.71
CA LEU A 94 -13.15 -10.05 -5.85
C LEU A 94 -12.08 -9.33 -6.68
N CYS A 95 -11.89 -8.05 -6.41
CA CYS A 95 -10.84 -7.22 -6.97
C CYS A 95 -9.76 -6.95 -5.92
N VAL A 96 -8.54 -7.43 -6.17
CA VAL A 96 -7.38 -7.21 -5.28
C VAL A 96 -6.34 -6.36 -5.99
N VAL A 97 -5.88 -5.31 -5.31
CA VAL A 97 -4.76 -4.49 -5.77
C VAL A 97 -3.47 -5.05 -5.17
N ALA A 98 -2.52 -5.42 -6.03
CA ALA A 98 -1.17 -5.78 -5.61
C ALA A 98 -0.21 -4.65 -5.97
N ASP A 99 0.51 -4.14 -4.97
CA ASP A 99 1.51 -3.11 -5.19
C ASP A 99 2.74 -3.24 -4.30
N GLU A 100 3.87 -2.80 -4.82
CA GLU A 100 5.13 -2.83 -4.10
C GLU A 100 5.38 -1.46 -3.45
N THR A 101 5.86 -1.47 -2.20
CA THR A 101 6.44 -0.26 -1.59
C THR A 101 7.90 -0.47 -1.26
N TYR A 102 8.63 0.62 -1.07
CA TYR A 102 10.06 0.62 -0.75
C TYR A 102 10.28 1.16 0.67
N LEU A 103 11.07 0.45 1.47
CA LEU A 103 11.50 0.87 2.79
C LEU A 103 13.01 1.13 2.76
N PHE A 104 13.41 2.38 2.91
CA PHE A 104 14.83 2.74 2.90
C PHE A 104 15.52 2.21 4.14
N ILE A 105 16.72 1.64 3.95
CA ILE A 105 17.55 1.13 5.03
C ILE A 105 18.95 1.75 4.98
N GLN A 106 19.62 1.76 6.12
CA GLN A 106 21.03 2.17 6.18
C GLN A 106 21.92 1.21 5.38
N LYS A 107 23.01 1.75 4.83
CA LYS A 107 24.06 0.94 4.20
C LYS A 107 24.63 -0.04 5.24
N SER A 108 24.72 -1.31 4.87
CA SER A 108 25.39 -2.33 5.68
C SER A 108 26.91 -2.26 5.47
N SER A 109 27.70 -2.55 6.50
CA SER A 109 29.13 -2.84 6.35
C SER A 109 29.39 -4.21 5.73
N ASN A 110 28.39 -5.10 5.72
CA ASN A 110 28.47 -6.37 5.00
C ASN A 110 28.21 -6.13 3.51
N ASN A 111 29.26 -6.27 2.70
CA ASN A 111 29.22 -6.04 1.25
C ASN A 111 28.19 -6.92 0.52
N GLN A 112 27.99 -8.18 0.95
CA GLN A 112 27.00 -9.06 0.33
C GLN A 112 25.58 -8.57 0.63
N LEU A 113 25.29 -8.23 1.88
CA LEU A 113 23.99 -7.69 2.27
C LEU A 113 23.72 -6.33 1.62
N GLN A 114 24.74 -5.47 1.54
CA GLN A 114 24.64 -4.19 0.85
C GLN A 114 24.25 -4.38 -0.61
N ARG A 115 24.92 -5.29 -1.35
CA ARG A 115 24.57 -5.57 -2.75
C ARG A 115 23.13 -6.09 -2.89
N LYS A 116 22.68 -6.93 -1.96
CA LYS A 116 21.30 -7.44 -1.97
C LYS A 116 20.25 -6.36 -1.73
N CYS A 117 20.55 -5.36 -0.89
CA CYS A 117 19.61 -4.31 -0.57
C CYS A 117 19.72 -3.08 -1.49
N TYR A 118 20.70 -3.01 -2.39
CA TYR A 118 20.90 -1.83 -3.23
C TYR A 118 19.96 -1.83 -4.45
N SER A 119 19.07 -0.84 -4.53
CA SER A 119 18.20 -0.65 -5.68
C SER A 119 18.88 0.23 -6.74
N MET A 120 19.05 -0.31 -7.94
CA MET A 120 19.54 0.46 -9.09
C MET A 120 18.58 1.57 -9.50
N HIS A 121 17.27 1.35 -9.39
CA HIS A 121 16.25 2.33 -9.76
C HIS A 121 16.19 3.54 -8.80
N LYS A 122 16.41 3.32 -7.50
CA LYS A 122 16.39 4.40 -6.49
C LYS A 122 17.78 4.90 -6.10
N HIS A 123 18.84 4.27 -6.63
CA HIS A 123 20.25 4.51 -6.29
C HIS A 123 20.53 4.48 -4.77
N ARG A 124 19.77 3.68 -4.01
CA ARG A 124 19.81 3.65 -2.54
C ARG A 124 19.52 2.25 -2.00
N ASN A 125 19.96 1.99 -0.77
CA ASN A 125 19.63 0.74 -0.07
C ASN A 125 18.18 0.76 0.41
N LEU A 126 17.41 -0.26 0.04
CA LEU A 126 16.03 -0.44 0.45
C LEU A 126 15.65 -1.92 0.50
N VAL A 127 14.50 -2.21 1.10
CA VAL A 127 13.79 -3.48 0.98
C VAL A 127 12.37 -3.23 0.50
N LYS A 128 11.76 -4.26 -0.06
CA LYS A 128 10.54 -4.16 -0.85
C LYS A 128 9.46 -5.08 -0.29
N PRO A 129 8.53 -4.58 0.54
CA PRO A 129 7.33 -5.35 0.84
C PRO A 129 6.30 -5.24 -0.29
N MET A 130 5.61 -6.36 -0.56
CA MET A 130 4.46 -6.43 -1.45
C MET A 130 3.20 -6.31 -0.60
N ILE A 131 2.32 -5.38 -0.93
CA ILE A 131 1.09 -5.13 -0.21
C ILE A 131 -0.08 -5.56 -1.06
N LEU A 132 -0.92 -6.45 -0.54
CA LEU A 132 -2.21 -6.79 -1.13
C LEU A 132 -3.30 -6.05 -0.39
N THR A 133 -4.12 -5.32 -1.12
CA THR A 133 -5.26 -4.59 -0.57
C THR A 133 -6.50 -4.87 -1.37
N ASP A 134 -7.64 -4.62 -0.73
CA ASP A 134 -8.85 -4.39 -1.48
C ASP A 134 -8.71 -3.13 -2.36
N THR A 135 -9.64 -2.96 -3.28
CA THR A 135 -9.79 -1.80 -4.13
C THR A 135 -9.97 -0.51 -3.36
N VAL A 136 -9.41 0.55 -3.93
CA VAL A 136 -9.44 1.88 -3.33
C VAL A 136 -10.57 2.70 -3.93
N SER A 137 -11.39 3.33 -3.08
CA SER A 137 -12.33 4.36 -3.54
C SER A 137 -11.67 5.74 -3.48
N LEU A 138 -11.65 6.44 -4.62
CA LEU A 138 -11.08 7.78 -4.79
C LEU A 138 -11.60 8.84 -3.83
N LEU A 139 -12.82 8.69 -3.35
CA LEU A 139 -13.50 9.68 -2.53
C LEU A 139 -13.44 9.33 -1.04
N LEU A 140 -13.23 8.05 -0.71
CA LEU A 140 -13.15 7.63 0.69
C LEU A 140 -11.75 7.79 1.28
N GLU A 141 -10.72 7.95 0.44
CA GLU A 141 -9.30 7.90 0.86
C GLU A 141 -9.04 6.69 1.77
N ARG A 142 -9.71 5.55 1.49
CA ARG A 142 -9.68 4.32 2.28
C ARG A 142 -9.53 3.09 1.40
N CYS A 143 -8.85 2.10 1.96
CA CYS A 143 -8.67 0.75 1.43
C CYS A 143 -8.39 -0.17 2.62
N TYR A 144 -8.82 -1.42 2.52
CA TYR A 144 -8.51 -2.42 3.52
C TYR A 144 -7.22 -3.15 3.15
N ILE A 145 -6.27 -3.27 4.08
CA ILE A 145 -5.03 -4.00 3.83
C ILE A 145 -5.30 -5.49 4.10
N LEU A 146 -5.28 -6.32 3.07
CA LEU A 146 -5.50 -7.76 3.21
C LEU A 146 -4.28 -8.41 3.86
N CYS A 147 -3.10 -8.19 3.27
CA CYS A 147 -1.84 -8.68 3.84
C CYS A 147 -0.64 -7.86 3.35
N ALA A 148 0.46 -8.00 4.09
CA ALA A 148 1.79 -7.52 3.69
C ALA A 148 2.74 -8.72 3.58
N LEU A 149 3.42 -8.84 2.44
CA LEU A 149 4.34 -9.94 2.13
C LEU A 149 5.79 -9.43 2.11
N GLY A 150 6.71 -10.30 2.52
CA GLY A 150 8.13 -9.98 2.63
C GLY A 150 8.50 -9.33 3.97
N PRO A 151 9.45 -8.37 4.01
CA PRO A 151 9.99 -7.64 2.87
C PRO A 151 11.05 -8.42 2.08
N PHE A 152 11.09 -8.18 0.77
CA PHE A 152 12.06 -8.76 -0.16
C PHE A 152 13.30 -7.86 -0.33
N PHE A 153 14.41 -8.44 -0.76
CA PHE A 153 15.61 -7.69 -1.11
C PHE A 153 15.40 -6.88 -2.42
N SER A 154 16.30 -5.94 -2.69
CA SER A 154 16.20 -5.04 -3.85
C SER A 154 17.19 -5.36 -4.97
N ASP A 155 17.72 -6.58 -4.95
CA ASP A 155 18.63 -7.05 -5.98
C ASP A 155 17.92 -7.26 -7.31
N TYR A 156 18.71 -7.49 -8.35
CA TYR A 156 18.23 -7.70 -9.72
C TYR A 156 17.27 -8.89 -9.87
N LYS A 157 17.25 -9.82 -8.90
CA LYS A 157 16.34 -10.97 -8.89
C LYS A 157 14.93 -10.61 -8.39
N ASN A 158 14.82 -9.57 -7.58
CA ASN A 158 13.59 -9.15 -6.91
C ASN A 158 13.02 -7.87 -7.51
N ASN A 159 12.72 -7.91 -8.82
CA ASN A 159 11.85 -6.91 -9.43
C ASN A 159 10.38 -7.18 -9.07
N ASP A 160 9.52 -6.19 -9.29
CA ASP A 160 8.13 -6.17 -8.84
C ASP A 160 7.36 -7.41 -9.35
N ALA A 161 7.54 -7.75 -10.64
CA ALA A 161 6.96 -8.94 -11.25
C ALA A 161 7.48 -10.25 -10.64
N SER A 162 8.78 -10.34 -10.38
CA SER A 162 9.41 -11.54 -9.83
C SER A 162 9.00 -11.79 -8.39
N ILE A 163 8.83 -10.73 -7.60
CA ILE A 163 8.29 -10.80 -6.24
C ILE A 163 6.85 -11.31 -6.28
N LEU A 164 5.98 -10.76 -7.14
CA LEU A 164 4.60 -11.24 -7.23
C LEU A 164 4.53 -12.70 -7.67
N LYS A 165 5.31 -13.11 -8.68
CA LYS A 165 5.44 -14.52 -9.08
C LYS A 165 5.83 -15.39 -7.90
N HIS A 166 6.85 -15.00 -7.15
CA HIS A 166 7.31 -15.74 -5.99
C HIS A 166 6.18 -15.92 -4.97
N CYS A 167 5.44 -14.85 -4.67
CA CYS A 167 4.32 -14.88 -3.74
C CYS A 167 3.22 -15.87 -4.18
N LEU A 168 2.86 -15.86 -5.47
CA LEU A 168 1.87 -16.77 -6.02
C LEU A 168 2.36 -18.23 -6.02
N TYR A 169 3.56 -18.50 -6.58
CA TYR A 169 4.10 -19.86 -6.68
C TYR A 169 4.43 -20.49 -5.32
N LYS A 170 4.77 -19.69 -4.31
CA LYS A 170 5.00 -20.18 -2.94
C LYS A 170 3.74 -20.20 -2.09
N ASN A 171 2.60 -19.77 -2.63
CA ASN A 171 1.36 -19.60 -1.89
C ASN A 171 1.59 -18.83 -0.57
N GLU A 172 2.35 -17.72 -0.65
CA GLU A 172 2.68 -16.90 0.52
C GLU A 172 1.38 -16.42 1.19
N GLN A 173 1.28 -16.57 2.52
CA GLN A 173 0.06 -16.28 3.28
C GLN A 173 -1.24 -16.91 2.73
N ASP A 174 -1.13 -18.02 2.00
CA ASP A 174 -2.27 -18.78 1.48
C ASP A 174 -3.10 -18.04 0.41
N ILE A 175 -2.48 -17.11 -0.33
CA ILE A 175 -3.13 -16.31 -1.38
C ILE A 175 -3.87 -17.18 -2.40
N VAL A 176 -3.25 -18.27 -2.84
CA VAL A 176 -3.77 -19.12 -3.91
C VAL A 176 -5.06 -19.82 -3.50
N ASN A 177 -5.16 -20.22 -2.23
CA ASN A 177 -6.34 -20.89 -1.70
C ASN A 177 -7.43 -19.91 -1.25
N TRP A 178 -7.05 -18.67 -0.90
CA TRP A 178 -8.00 -17.66 -0.46
C TRP A 178 -8.70 -16.95 -1.63
N LEU A 179 -7.97 -16.71 -2.73
CA LEU A 179 -8.53 -16.20 -3.98
C LEU A 179 -9.18 -17.31 -4.80
N HIS A 180 -10.26 -17.00 -5.49
CA HIS A 180 -10.93 -17.94 -6.40
C HIS A 180 -10.47 -17.72 -7.84
N GLU A 181 -10.64 -18.75 -8.68
CA GLU A 181 -10.55 -18.57 -10.13
C GLU A 181 -11.46 -17.41 -10.58
N ASP A 182 -11.03 -16.71 -11.62
CA ASP A 182 -11.63 -15.47 -12.13
C ASP A 182 -11.50 -14.23 -11.24
N ASP A 183 -10.97 -14.32 -10.01
CA ASP A 183 -10.72 -13.11 -9.21
C ASP A 183 -9.73 -12.17 -9.92
N ILE A 184 -9.93 -10.87 -9.73
CA ILE A 184 -9.23 -9.83 -10.48
C ILE A 184 -8.02 -9.35 -9.68
N LEU A 185 -6.84 -9.45 -10.30
CA LEU A 185 -5.59 -8.93 -9.78
C LEU A 185 -5.21 -7.65 -10.53
N ILE A 186 -5.38 -6.53 -9.84
CA ILE A 186 -5.10 -5.20 -10.34
C ILE A 186 -3.64 -4.83 -10.01
N VAL A 187 -2.82 -4.61 -11.05
CA VAL A 187 -1.36 -4.43 -10.90
C VAL A 187 -0.84 -3.21 -11.68
N ASP A 188 0.40 -2.79 -11.37
CA ASP A 188 1.10 -1.79 -12.18
C ASP A 188 1.72 -2.34 -13.45
N ARG A 189 2.08 -1.41 -14.32
CA ARG A 189 2.91 -1.67 -15.50
C ARG A 189 4.23 -2.37 -15.16
N GLY A 190 4.78 -2.17 -13.96
CA GLY A 190 5.97 -2.90 -13.48
C GLY A 190 5.77 -4.42 -13.38
N PHE A 191 4.53 -4.90 -13.36
CA PHE A 191 4.17 -6.31 -13.20
C PHE A 191 3.91 -7.03 -14.52
N ARG A 192 4.23 -6.42 -15.67
CA ARG A 192 4.01 -7.02 -17.00
C ARG A 192 4.45 -8.47 -17.08
N ASP A 193 5.64 -8.77 -16.56
CA ASP A 193 6.21 -10.10 -16.69
C ASP A 193 5.53 -11.13 -15.77
N ALA A 194 4.72 -10.68 -14.80
CA ALA A 194 3.92 -11.53 -13.91
C ALA A 194 2.53 -11.88 -14.45
N ILE A 195 2.07 -11.24 -15.54
CA ILE A 195 0.73 -11.43 -16.11
C ILE A 195 0.48 -12.90 -16.48
N SER A 196 1.46 -13.60 -17.04
CA SER A 196 1.33 -15.03 -17.35
C SER A 196 1.17 -15.89 -16.10
N ALA A 197 1.86 -15.55 -15.01
CA ALA A 197 1.72 -16.26 -13.73
C ALA A 197 0.35 -15.99 -13.10
N ILE A 198 -0.14 -14.75 -13.14
CA ILE A 198 -1.49 -14.40 -12.65
C ILE A 198 -2.54 -15.26 -13.37
N LYS A 199 -2.49 -15.32 -14.70
CA LYS A 199 -3.40 -16.15 -15.50
C LYS A 199 -3.23 -17.65 -15.26
N HIS A 200 -2.01 -18.11 -15.00
CA HIS A 200 -1.74 -19.52 -14.72
C HIS A 200 -2.45 -20.01 -13.45
N PHE A 201 -2.64 -19.14 -12.46
CA PHE A 201 -3.44 -19.43 -11.26
C PHE A 201 -4.94 -19.13 -11.43
N GLY A 202 -5.41 -18.89 -12.66
CA GLY A 202 -6.83 -18.70 -12.96
C GLY A 202 -7.37 -17.28 -12.71
N TYR A 203 -6.51 -16.32 -12.34
CA TYR A 203 -6.94 -14.95 -12.05
C TYR A 203 -6.97 -14.06 -13.30
N GLU A 204 -7.81 -13.02 -13.26
CA GLU A 204 -7.92 -12.01 -14.31
C GLU A 204 -6.98 -10.82 -14.02
N PRO A 205 -5.89 -10.64 -14.79
CA PRO A 205 -4.99 -9.50 -14.58
C PRO A 205 -5.54 -8.21 -15.20
N VAL A 206 -5.60 -7.16 -14.40
CA VAL A 206 -5.97 -5.80 -14.83
C VAL A 206 -4.77 -4.86 -14.66
N MET A 207 -4.31 -4.24 -15.75
CA MET A 207 -3.10 -3.43 -15.76
C MET A 207 -3.19 -2.29 -16.79
N PRO A 208 -2.63 -1.09 -16.50
CA PRO A 208 -2.61 0.01 -17.46
C PRO A 208 -1.93 -0.34 -18.79
N SER A 209 -2.42 0.26 -19.88
CA SER A 209 -1.90 0.03 -21.23
C SER A 209 -0.46 0.51 -21.41
N PHE A 210 0.24 -0.12 -22.36
CA PHE A 210 1.61 0.23 -22.73
C PHE A 210 1.71 0.91 -24.07
N LEU A 211 2.70 1.77 -24.18
CA LEU A 211 2.96 2.51 -25.41
C LEU A 211 3.39 1.63 -26.60
N LYS A 212 3.74 0.34 -26.44
CA LYS A 212 4.06 -0.60 -27.55
C LYS A 212 4.88 0.04 -28.70
N ARG A 213 5.95 0.78 -28.37
CA ARG A 213 6.83 1.52 -29.32
C ARG A 213 6.18 2.69 -30.07
N ARG A 214 4.97 3.12 -29.68
CA ARG A 214 4.30 4.36 -30.10
C ARG A 214 4.62 5.48 -29.12
N GLU A 215 4.48 6.73 -29.57
CA GLU A 215 4.65 7.91 -28.70
C GLU A 215 3.45 8.15 -27.80
N GLN A 216 2.25 7.76 -28.25
CA GLN A 216 0.99 7.97 -27.54
C GLN A 216 0.12 6.71 -27.56
N LEU A 217 -0.68 6.54 -26.51
CA LEU A 217 -1.74 5.53 -26.41
C LEU A 217 -2.95 5.99 -27.24
N SER A 218 -3.76 5.04 -27.74
CA SER A 218 -5.06 5.39 -28.30
C SER A 218 -5.97 5.99 -27.24
N THR A 219 -7.01 6.74 -27.65
CA THR A 219 -8.01 7.28 -26.73
C THR A 219 -8.62 6.18 -25.84
N ASP A 220 -8.92 5.00 -26.42
CA ASP A 220 -9.45 3.85 -25.68
C ASP A 220 -8.44 3.30 -24.66
N GLU A 221 -7.16 3.17 -25.05
CA GLU A 221 -6.10 2.71 -24.15
C GLU A 221 -5.85 3.70 -23.01
N VAL A 222 -5.96 5.01 -23.27
CA VAL A 222 -5.87 6.06 -22.27
C VAL A 222 -7.07 5.99 -21.31
N ASN A 223 -8.28 5.87 -21.85
CA ASN A 223 -9.50 5.78 -21.04
C ASN A 223 -9.50 4.51 -20.18
N TYR A 224 -9.07 3.37 -20.72
CA TYR A 224 -8.92 2.12 -19.98
C TYR A 224 -7.90 2.26 -18.85
N THR A 225 -6.74 2.85 -19.15
CA THR A 225 -5.72 3.18 -18.15
C THR A 225 -6.28 4.08 -17.06
N ARG A 226 -7.13 5.06 -17.40
CA ARG A 226 -7.77 5.94 -16.41
C ARG A 226 -8.66 5.12 -15.47
N LEU A 227 -9.51 4.22 -15.97
CA LEU A 227 -10.37 3.35 -15.13
C LEU A 227 -9.55 2.54 -14.11
N ILE A 228 -8.42 1.97 -14.55
CA ILE A 228 -7.53 1.20 -13.67
C ILE A 228 -6.85 2.10 -12.65
N THR A 229 -6.29 3.24 -13.09
CA THR A 229 -5.60 4.15 -12.16
C THR A 229 -6.55 4.71 -11.10
N LYS A 230 -7.85 4.77 -11.39
CA LYS A 230 -8.87 5.28 -10.49
C LYS A 230 -9.18 4.33 -9.32
N VAL A 231 -9.08 3.02 -9.53
CA VAL A 231 -9.28 2.01 -8.46
C VAL A 231 -7.99 1.65 -7.72
N ARG A 232 -6.84 1.96 -8.31
CA ARG A 232 -5.51 1.77 -7.70
C ARG A 232 -5.01 2.98 -6.91
N TRP A 233 -5.31 4.20 -7.37
CA TRP A 233 -4.78 5.44 -6.80
C TRP A 233 -5.90 6.34 -6.28
N VAL A 234 -5.72 6.84 -5.06
CA VAL A 234 -6.38 8.08 -4.63
C VAL A 234 -5.49 9.23 -5.07
N ILE A 235 -6.09 10.21 -5.74
CA ILE A 235 -5.45 11.50 -5.94
C ILE A 235 -5.45 12.20 -4.59
N GLU A 236 -4.30 12.28 -3.90
CA GLU A 236 -4.17 13.22 -2.79
C GLU A 236 -4.29 14.63 -3.36
N ARG A 237 -5.43 15.29 -3.10
CA ARG A 237 -5.38 16.74 -2.91
C ARG A 237 -4.53 16.93 -1.67
N ILE A 238 -3.25 17.22 -1.85
CA ILE A 238 -2.48 17.87 -0.79
C ILE A 238 -3.15 19.23 -0.59
N TRP A 239 -4.19 19.26 0.24
CA TRP A 239 -4.54 20.47 0.94
C TRP A 239 -3.41 20.63 1.93
N CYS A 240 -2.45 21.48 1.56
CA CYS A 240 -1.40 21.93 2.45
C CYS A 240 -2.07 22.41 3.73
N ARG A 241 -2.11 21.57 4.77
CA ARG A 241 -2.23 22.03 6.15
C ARG A 241 -0.86 22.61 6.54
N LEU A 242 -0.46 23.65 5.81
CA LEU A 242 0.70 24.48 6.07
C LEU A 242 0.18 25.90 6.26
N SER A 243 0.21 26.28 7.54
CA SER A 243 0.11 27.61 8.13
C SER A 243 -1.15 28.44 7.88
N GLU A 244 -1.95 28.56 8.95
CA GLU A 244 -2.77 29.74 9.28
C GLU A 244 -1.93 31.02 9.53
N ASN A 245 -0.65 31.06 9.12
CA ASN A 245 0.16 32.26 9.27
C ASN A 245 0.33 32.94 7.91
N TYR A 246 -0.49 33.97 7.70
CA TYR A 246 -0.11 35.31 7.21
C TYR A 246 1.05 35.36 6.20
N ASN A 247 0.75 35.55 4.91
CA ASN A 247 0.86 36.86 4.25
C ASN A 247 0.61 36.76 2.73
N SER A 248 0.19 37.90 2.22
CA SER A 248 -0.43 38.22 0.93
C SER A 248 0.41 37.94 -0.33
N GLU A 249 -0.33 37.60 -1.40
CA GLU A 249 -0.13 37.99 -2.81
C GLU A 249 0.88 37.31 -3.75
N LYS A 250 1.74 36.36 -3.38
CA LYS A 250 2.70 35.79 -4.38
C LYS A 250 2.90 34.28 -4.40
N LYS A 251 1.82 33.49 -4.37
CA LYS A 251 1.88 32.09 -4.83
C LYS A 251 0.66 31.73 -5.66
N ARG A 252 0.83 31.69 -6.99
CA ARG A 252 0.10 30.73 -7.83
C ARG A 252 0.20 29.39 -7.12
N ALA A 253 -0.90 28.93 -6.54
CA ALA A 253 -0.99 27.64 -5.88
C ALA A 253 -0.69 26.57 -6.93
N LYS A 254 0.57 26.15 -7.05
CA LYS A 254 0.92 24.88 -7.67
C LYS A 254 0.32 23.83 -6.75
N ILE A 255 -0.91 23.42 -7.05
CA ILE A 255 -1.48 22.18 -6.54
C ILE A 255 -0.54 21.07 -7.04
N LYS A 256 0.45 20.71 -6.22
CA LYS A 256 1.24 19.50 -6.45
C LYS A 256 0.33 18.34 -6.07
N THR A 257 -0.45 17.88 -7.04
CA THR A 257 -1.16 16.62 -6.94
C THR A 257 -0.14 15.49 -6.91
N ALA A 258 0.26 15.04 -5.72
CA ALA A 258 1.05 13.83 -5.60
C ALA A 258 0.08 12.64 -5.73
N LYS A 259 0.24 11.85 -6.78
CA LYS A 259 -0.42 10.54 -6.86
C LYS A 259 0.36 9.63 -5.91
N ILE A 260 -0.24 9.25 -4.79
CA ILE A 260 0.34 8.30 -3.83
C ILE A 260 -0.63 7.13 -3.72
N LEU A 261 -0.13 5.90 -3.80
CA LEU A 261 -0.91 4.72 -3.45
C LEU A 261 -1.38 4.90 -2.03
N LEU A 262 -2.68 4.92 -1.81
CA LEU A 262 -3.25 5.34 -0.54
C LEU A 262 -2.60 4.59 0.64
N VAL A 263 -2.45 3.27 0.51
CA VAL A 263 -1.83 2.39 1.52
C VAL A 263 -0.37 2.77 1.78
N ASN A 264 0.39 3.02 0.72
CA ASN A 264 1.77 3.46 0.85
C ASN A 264 1.81 4.81 1.60
N GLY A 265 0.96 5.76 1.24
CA GLY A 265 0.81 7.02 1.97
C GLY A 265 0.50 6.79 3.45
N GLN A 266 -0.46 5.91 3.76
CA GLN A 266 -0.86 5.57 5.12
C GLN A 266 0.27 4.90 5.93
N ILE A 267 1.05 4.01 5.32
CA ILE A 267 2.23 3.40 5.94
C ILE A 267 3.31 4.48 6.18
N LYS A 268 3.53 5.37 5.21
CA LYS A 268 4.54 6.45 5.29
C LYS A 268 4.16 7.57 6.26
N GLN A 269 2.90 7.67 6.70
CA GLN A 269 2.52 8.54 7.82
C GLN A 269 3.15 8.07 9.15
N TRP A 270 3.55 6.79 9.26
CA TRP A 270 4.38 6.31 10.35
C TRP A 270 5.83 6.64 10.02
N LYS A 271 6.39 7.66 10.71
CA LYS A 271 7.72 8.21 10.38
C LYS A 271 8.81 7.15 10.32
N TYR A 272 8.68 6.05 11.07
CA TYR A 272 9.61 4.92 11.02
C TYR A 272 9.79 4.36 9.60
N PHE A 273 8.72 4.25 8.80
CA PHE A 273 8.79 3.75 7.42
C PHE A 273 9.09 4.83 6.39
N ASN A 274 8.98 6.11 6.75
CA ASN A 274 9.31 7.24 5.87
C ASN A 274 10.79 7.65 5.95
N GLN A 275 11.46 7.31 7.05
CA GLN A 275 12.89 7.58 7.22
C GLN A 275 13.76 6.40 6.76
N THR A 276 15.08 6.60 6.82
CA THR A 276 16.04 5.51 6.63
C THR A 276 16.11 4.64 7.89
N ILE A 277 15.65 3.41 7.79
CA ILE A 277 15.60 2.44 8.89
C ILE A 277 17.01 1.91 9.19
N GLN A 278 17.31 1.73 10.48
CA GLN A 278 18.59 1.18 10.89
C GLN A 278 18.76 -0.28 10.43
N ILE A 279 19.93 -0.62 9.88
CA ILE A 279 20.21 -1.95 9.35
C ILE A 279 20.06 -3.06 10.40
N SER A 280 20.35 -2.75 11.67
CA SER A 280 20.16 -3.65 12.82
C SER A 280 18.70 -4.05 13.06
N SER A 281 17.75 -3.28 12.54
CA SER A 281 16.31 -3.53 12.62
C SER A 281 15.76 -4.35 11.47
N LEU A 282 16.57 -4.69 10.45
CA LEU A 282 16.14 -5.37 9.23
C LEU A 282 15.25 -6.60 9.48
N ARG A 283 15.69 -7.48 10.39
CA ARG A 283 14.96 -8.69 10.80
C ARG A 283 13.61 -8.46 11.49
N PHE A 284 13.30 -7.23 11.87
CA PHE A 284 12.05 -6.88 12.56
C PHE A 284 11.14 -6.00 11.69
N ILE A 285 11.58 -5.62 10.49
CA ILE A 285 10.81 -4.74 9.60
C ILE A 285 9.47 -5.38 9.24
N SER A 286 9.45 -6.69 8.92
CA SER A 286 8.22 -7.44 8.65
C SER A 286 7.22 -7.29 9.80
N ASN A 287 7.59 -7.68 11.03
CA ASN A 287 6.71 -7.53 12.19
C ASN A 287 6.24 -6.09 12.43
N TYR A 288 7.12 -5.09 12.26
CA TYR A 288 6.71 -3.70 12.42
C TYR A 288 5.70 -3.28 11.35
N LEU A 289 5.90 -3.73 10.12
CA LEU A 289 5.00 -3.46 9.00
C LEU A 289 3.64 -4.11 9.26
N ASP A 290 3.62 -5.39 9.65
CA ASP A 290 2.39 -6.13 9.95
C ASP A 290 1.62 -5.48 11.09
N ILE A 291 2.30 -5.12 12.17
CA ILE A 291 1.68 -4.39 13.29
C ILE A 291 1.12 -3.06 12.81
N THR A 292 1.85 -2.32 11.98
CA THR A 292 1.38 -1.04 11.45
C THR A 292 0.18 -1.20 10.52
N CYS A 293 0.17 -2.18 9.64
CA CYS A 293 -0.96 -2.50 8.77
C CYS A 293 -2.19 -2.94 9.58
N ALA A 294 -2.01 -3.81 10.58
CA ALA A 294 -3.06 -4.20 11.52
C ALA A 294 -3.63 -2.99 12.29
N LEU A 295 -2.77 -2.08 12.74
CA LEU A 295 -3.20 -0.84 13.42
C LEU A 295 -3.96 0.10 12.47
N ILE A 296 -3.57 0.16 11.20
CA ILE A 296 -4.30 0.91 10.17
C ILE A 296 -5.70 0.33 10.00
N ASN A 297 -5.82 -0.98 9.82
CA ASN A 297 -7.11 -1.66 9.66
C ASN A 297 -8.02 -1.54 10.89
N ALA A 298 -7.45 -1.65 12.10
CA ALA A 298 -8.22 -1.65 13.34
C ALA A 298 -8.74 -0.26 13.75
N PHE A 299 -7.92 0.78 13.56
CA PHE A 299 -8.17 2.08 14.18
C PHE A 299 -8.41 3.22 13.21
N ARG A 300 -8.15 3.05 11.90
CA ARG A 300 -8.70 4.00 10.94
C ARG A 300 -10.18 3.71 10.76
N PRO A 301 -11.03 4.75 10.58
CA PRO A 301 -12.43 4.52 10.31
C PRO A 301 -12.58 3.57 9.11
N ARG A 302 -13.45 2.57 9.27
CA ARG A 302 -13.65 1.50 8.28
C ARG A 302 -13.89 2.11 6.90
N PRO A 303 -13.36 1.52 5.83
CA PRO A 303 -13.85 1.82 4.49
C PRO A 303 -15.36 1.61 4.53
N VAL A 304 -16.15 2.66 4.26
CA VAL A 304 -17.57 2.45 3.98
C VAL A 304 -17.59 1.81 2.59
N SER A 305 -18.34 0.73 2.41
CA SER A 305 -18.42 0.02 1.12
C SER A 305 -18.87 0.94 -0.03
N ASP A 306 -19.62 2.00 0.31
CA ASP A 306 -20.06 2.98 -0.68
C ASP A 306 -20.12 4.42 -0.14
N ILE A 307 -19.98 5.37 -1.06
CA ILE A 307 -20.37 6.76 -0.83
C ILE A 307 -21.79 6.90 -1.37
N LEU A 308 -22.58 7.84 -0.86
CA LEU A 308 -23.70 8.39 -1.61
C LEU A 308 -23.20 8.78 -3.02
N ALA A 309 -23.59 8.02 -4.06
CA ALA A 309 -23.22 8.17 -5.48
C ALA A 309 -22.00 7.40 -6.04
N GLY A 310 -21.43 6.38 -5.36
CA GLY A 310 -20.34 5.55 -5.95
C GLY A 310 -20.71 4.91 -7.30
N SER A 311 -21.91 4.34 -7.39
CA SER A 311 -22.45 3.78 -8.64
C SER A 311 -22.59 4.84 -9.74
N GLU A 312 -23.14 6.01 -9.42
CA GLU A 312 -23.32 7.10 -10.38
C GLU A 312 -21.98 7.57 -10.96
N ILE A 313 -20.95 7.67 -10.11
CA ILE A 313 -19.60 8.02 -10.55
C ILE A 313 -19.05 6.97 -11.49
N ALA A 314 -19.21 5.68 -11.17
CA ALA A 314 -18.74 4.60 -12.02
C ALA A 314 -19.46 4.60 -13.38
N TYR A 315 -20.78 4.77 -13.41
CA TYR A 315 -21.53 4.88 -14.66
C TYR A 315 -21.15 6.12 -15.47
N ARG A 316 -20.97 7.29 -14.84
CA ARG A 316 -20.47 8.51 -15.51
C ARG A 316 -19.05 8.30 -16.06
N MET A 317 -18.22 7.51 -15.39
CA MET A 317 -16.88 7.16 -15.88
C MET A 317 -16.95 6.26 -17.10
N LEU A 318 -17.86 5.28 -17.13
CA LEU A 318 -18.11 4.44 -18.30
C LEU A 318 -18.72 5.22 -19.47
N GLU A 319 -19.66 6.13 -19.19
CA GLU A 319 -20.24 7.02 -20.19
C GLU A 319 -19.14 7.88 -20.84
N LYS A 320 -18.28 8.50 -20.03
CA LYS A 320 -17.14 9.28 -20.52
C LYS A 320 -16.06 8.43 -21.20
N PHE A 321 -15.94 7.15 -20.85
CA PHE A 321 -15.05 6.21 -21.54
C PHE A 321 -15.51 6.00 -22.98
N ASN A 322 -16.84 5.91 -23.20
CA ASN A 322 -17.45 5.71 -24.51
C ASN A 322 -17.58 6.99 -25.35
N GLN A 323 -17.32 8.17 -24.77
CA GLN A 323 -17.35 9.44 -25.52
C GLN A 323 -16.14 9.55 -26.46
N GLN A 324 -16.40 9.90 -27.72
CA GLN A 324 -15.34 10.18 -28.68
C GLN A 324 -14.52 11.41 -28.28
N ASN A 325 -13.25 11.41 -28.66
CA ASN A 325 -12.35 12.52 -28.41
C ASN A 325 -12.53 13.60 -29.50
N ASP A 326 -13.49 14.51 -29.27
CA ASP A 326 -13.81 15.59 -30.20
C ASP A 326 -12.59 16.47 -30.56
N ILE A 327 -11.64 16.61 -29.65
CA ILE A 327 -10.40 17.35 -29.89
C ILE A 327 -9.52 16.59 -30.90
N GLN A 328 -9.41 15.27 -30.77
CA GLN A 328 -8.68 14.45 -31.73
C GLN A 328 -9.34 14.49 -33.11
N ILE A 329 -10.67 14.48 -33.18
CA ILE A 329 -11.42 14.63 -34.42
C ILE A 329 -11.09 15.98 -35.07
N ARG A 330 -11.19 17.09 -34.32
CA ARG A 330 -10.86 18.43 -34.82
C ARG A 330 -9.40 18.55 -35.28
N LEU A 331 -8.45 18.02 -34.50
CA LEU A 331 -7.03 18.03 -34.89
C LEU A 331 -6.78 17.21 -36.16
N SER A 332 -7.48 16.09 -36.34
CA SER A 332 -7.37 15.27 -37.56
C SER A 332 -7.99 15.93 -38.80
N GLN A 333 -8.95 16.84 -38.60
CA GLN A 333 -9.52 17.65 -39.67
C GLN A 333 -8.55 18.76 -40.08
N VAL A 334 -7.97 19.47 -39.10
CA VAL A 334 -6.98 20.54 -39.34
C VAL A 334 -5.67 20.01 -39.95
N ALA A 335 -5.26 18.78 -39.61
CA ALA A 335 -4.03 18.18 -40.17
C ALA A 335 -4.20 17.63 -41.61
N LYS A 336 -5.42 17.65 -42.16
CA LYS A 336 -5.72 17.23 -43.54
C LYS A 336 -5.86 18.42 -44.50
N GLU A 337 -5.90 19.64 -43.98
CA GLU A 337 -5.74 20.90 -44.71
C GLU A 337 -4.26 21.27 -44.76
#